data_AF-A0A0D6XC22-F1
#
_entry.id   AF-A0A0D6XC22-F1
#
_cell.length_a   1.000
_cell.length_b   1.000
_cell.length_c   1.000
_cell.angle_alpha   90.00
_cell.angle_beta   90.00
_cell.angle_gamma   90.00
#
_symmetry.space_group_name_H-M   'P 1'
#
loop_
_entity.id
_entity.type
_entity.pdbx_description
1 polymer ?
#
loop_
_entity_poly.entity_id
_entity_poly.type
_entity_poly.pdbx_seq_one_letter_code
_entity_poly.pdbx_strand_id
1 'polypeptide(L)' 'MRRVYPAHKVTPLLTQDPELMALWKEAAQEGRLKAETRNRTNVVIVEDPALIARLEALGLPGEAE' A
#
# COMPACT_ATOMS: atom_id res chain seq x y z
N MET A 1 -1.21 -6.49 11.49
CA MET A 1 0.16 -6.78 11.03
C MET A 1 0.47 -5.75 9.96
N ARG A 2 1.50 -4.93 10.16
CA ARG A 2 1.79 -3.78 9.29
C ARG A 2 2.80 -4.17 8.23
N ARG A 3 2.61 -3.66 7.02
CA ARG A 3 3.48 -3.92 5.88
C ARG A 3 3.92 -2.61 5.24
N VAL A 4 5.19 -2.53 4.87
CA VAL A 4 5.79 -1.37 4.22
C VAL A 4 5.92 -1.62 2.73
N TYR A 5 5.48 -0.65 1.93
CA TYR A 5 5.55 -0.71 0.49
C TYR A 5 6.22 0.55 -0.07
N PRO A 6 7.20 0.42 -0.97
CA PRO A 6 7.73 1.58 -1.69
C PRO A 6 6.64 2.24 -2.55
N ALA A 7 6.43 3.54 -2.40
CA ALA A 7 5.37 4.26 -3.10
C ALA A 7 5.49 4.12 -4.62
N HIS A 8 6.72 4.17 -5.16
CA HIS A 8 6.98 4.00 -6.59
C HIS A 8 6.63 2.60 -7.14
N LYS A 9 6.49 1.58 -6.28
CA LYS A 9 6.03 0.23 -6.66
C LYS A 9 4.51 0.10 -6.57
N VAL A 10 3.90 0.79 -5.62
CA VAL A 10 2.45 0.77 -5.40
C VAL A 10 1.71 1.60 -6.45
N THR A 11 2.19 2.82 -6.73
CA THR A 11 1.50 3.76 -7.62
C THR A 11 1.13 3.16 -8.99
N PRO A 12 2.01 2.42 -9.69
CA PRO A 12 1.64 1.79 -10.96
C PRO A 12 0.49 0.79 -10.84
N LEU A 13 0.40 0.04 -9.73
CA LEU A 13 -0.68 -0.92 -9.48
C LEU A 13 -2.01 -0.19 -9.27
N LEU A 14 -2.00 0.88 -8.47
CA LEU A 14 -3.18 1.70 -8.24
C LEU A 14 -3.71 2.31 -9.54
N THR A 15 -2.82 2.76 -10.43
CA THR A 15 -3.24 3.35 -11.71
C THR A 15 -3.81 2.35 -12.71
N GLN A 16 -3.46 1.06 -12.58
CA GLN A 16 -3.89 0.00 -13.49
C GLN A 16 -5.15 -0.71 -13.01
N ASP A 17 -5.44 -0.68 -11.70
CA ASP A 17 -6.61 -1.31 -11.09
C ASP A 17 -7.47 -0.25 -10.37
N PRO A 18 -8.57 0.22 -11.00
CA PRO A 18 -9.48 1.20 -10.40
C PRO A 18 -10.15 0.72 -9.11
N GLU A 19 -10.38 -0.58 -8.96
CA GLU A 19 -10.96 -1.17 -7.75
C GLU A 19 -9.95 -1.10 -6.60
N LEU A 20 -8.69 -1.46 -6.87
CA LEU A 20 -7.60 -1.29 -5.91
C LEU A 20 -7.44 0.19 -5.51
N MET A 21 -7.57 1.13 -6.46
CA MET A 21 -7.53 2.56 -6.14
C MET A 21 -8.67 2.98 -5.21
N ALA A 22 -9.88 2.44 -5.38
CA ALA A 22 -11.00 2.73 -4.49
C ALA A 22 -10.74 2.21 -3.07
N LEU A 23 -10.33 0.94 -2.93
CA LEU A 23 -9.96 0.35 -1.64
C LEU A 23 -8.82 1.11 -0.95
N TRP A 24 -7.84 1.55 -1.73
CA TRP A 24 -6.73 2.35 -1.22
C TRP A 24 -7.19 3.70 -0.64
N LYS A 25 -8.14 4.37 -1.31
CA LYS A 25 -8.71 5.63 -0.83
C LYS A 25 -9.53 5.44 0.44
N GLU A 26 -10.33 4.37 0.52
CA GLU A 26 -11.09 4.02 1.72
C GLU A 26 -10.14 3.75 2.90
N ALA A 27 -9.12 2.91 2.70
CA ALA A 27 -8.12 2.64 3.73
C ALA A 27 -7.37 3.92 4.17
N ALA A 28 -7.10 4.86 3.25
CA ALA A 28 -6.53 6.16 3.60
C ALA A 28 -7.46 7.00 4.49
N GLN A 29 -8.76 7.05 4.15
CA GLN A 29 -9.76 7.79 4.91
C GLN A 29 -9.97 7.21 6.31
N GLU A 30 -9.85 5.89 6.46
CA GLU A 30 -9.93 5.20 7.75
C GLU A 30 -8.64 5.29 8.58
N GLY A 31 -7.58 5.94 8.06
CA GLY A 31 -6.29 6.05 8.74
C GLY A 31 -5.50 4.73 8.82
N ARG A 32 -5.83 3.75 7.96
CA ARG A 32 -5.11 2.46 7.86
C ARG A 32 -3.89 2.51 6.94
N LEU A 33 -3.61 3.69 6.38
CA LEU A 33 -2.43 3.96 5.55
C LEU A 33 -1.62 5.10 6.17
N LYS A 34 -0.31 4.91 6.26
CA LYS A 34 0.62 5.96 6.69
C LYS A 34 1.74 6.12 5.68
N ALA A 35 1.83 7.29 5.07
CA ALA A 35 2.94 7.64 4.19
C ALA A 35 4.10 8.21 5.01
N GLU A 36 5.33 7.79 4.71
CA GLU A 36 6.54 8.35 5.30
C GLU A 36 7.74 8.22 4.37
N THR A 37 8.81 8.95 4.66
CA THR A 37 10.06 8.88 3.91
C THR A 37 11.12 8.15 4.74
N ARG A 38 11.60 7.00 4.26
CA ARG A 38 12.71 6.24 4.85
C ARG A 38 13.92 6.28 3.93
N ASN A 39 15.08 6.73 4.44
CA ASN A 39 16.35 6.74 3.68
C ASN A 39 16.19 7.32 2.25
N ARG A 40 15.53 8.47 2.11
CA ARG A 40 15.21 9.15 0.83
C ARG A 40 14.23 8.41 -0.08
N THR A 41 13.60 7.34 0.39
CA THR A 41 12.56 6.59 -0.32
C THR A 41 11.20 6.86 0.32
N ASN A 42 10.22 7.26 -0.48
CA ASN A 42 8.84 7.36 -0.02
C ASN A 42 8.24 5.96 0.07
N VAL A 43 7.72 5.63 1.24
CA VAL A 43 7.06 4.37 1.54
C VAL A 43 5.66 4.62 2.09
N VAL A 44 4.79 3.63 1.94
CA VAL A 44 3.48 3.60 2.57
C VAL A 44 3.39 2.36 3.44
N ILE A 45 3.04 2.58 4.69
CA ILE A 45 2.72 1.57 5.67
C ILE A 45 1.24 1.27 5.53
N VAL A 46 0.91 0.00 5.33
CA VAL A 46 -0.46 -0.49 5.19
C VAL A 46 -0.78 -1.35 6.40
N GLU A 47 -1.86 -1.02 7.09
CA GLU A 47 -2.37 -1.77 8.24
C GLU A 47 -3.57 -2.66 7.87
N ASP A 48 -4.19 -2.41 6.71
CA ASP A 48 -5.36 -3.14 6.22
C ASP A 48 -5.01 -4.54 5.68
N PRO A 49 -5.49 -5.63 6.30
CA PRO A 49 -5.17 -7.00 5.88
C PRO A 49 -5.69 -7.35 4.48
N ALA A 50 -6.83 -6.83 4.07
CA ALA A 50 -7.41 -7.12 2.76
C ALA A 50 -6.59 -6.43 1.66
N LEU A 51 -6.16 -5.20 1.91
CA LEU A 51 -5.30 -4.46 1.00
C LEU A 51 -3.91 -5.10 0.87
N ILE A 52 -3.35 -5.59 1.99
CA ILE A 52 -2.09 -6.37 1.98
C ILE A 52 -2.23 -7.62 1.11
N ALA A 53 -3.26 -8.43 1.33
CA ALA A 53 -3.48 -9.65 0.55
C ALA A 53 -3.66 -9.34 -0.95
N ARG A 54 -4.33 -8.24 -1.28
CA ARG A 54 -4.52 -7.81 -2.68
C ARG A 54 -3.19 -7.39 -3.33
N LEU A 55 -2.34 -6.63 -2.64
CA LEU A 55 -1.01 -6.25 -3.13
C LEU A 55 -0.11 -7.48 -3.31
N GLU A 56 -0.15 -8.42 -2.38
CA GLU A 56 0.57 -9.69 -2.47
C GLU A 56 0.10 -10.52 -3.70
N ALA A 57 -1.21 -10.60 -3.94
CA ALA A 57 -1.77 -11.28 -5.11
C ALA A 57 -1.39 -10.61 -6.45
N LEU A 58 -1.10 -9.31 -6.42
CA LEU A 58 -0.58 -8.55 -7.57
C LEU A 58 0.95 -8.64 -7.70
N GLY A 59 1.60 -9.50 -6.92
CA GLY A 59 3.04 -9.74 -6.99
C GLY A 59 3.89 -8.70 -6.27
N LEU A 60 3.31 -7.88 -5.41
CA LEU A 60 4.02 -6.92 -4.57
C LEU A 60 3.95 -7.36 -3.10
N PRO A 61 4.87 -8.24 -2.63
CA PRO A 61 4.96 -8.57 -1.22
C PRO A 61 5.51 -7.38 -0.43
N GLY A 62 4.81 -6.96 0.61
CA GLY A 62 5.28 -5.89 1.50
C GLY A 62 6.35 -6.36 2.48
N GLU A 63 7.24 -5.45 2.87
CA GLU A 63 8.21 -5.71 3.93
C GLU A 63 7.51 -5.64 5.29
N ALA A 64 7.94 -6.46 6.26
CA ALA A 64 7.41 -6.33 7.63
C ALA A 64 7.91 -5.00 8.23
N GLU A 65 6.98 -4.23 8.80
CA GLU A 65 7.33 -3.03 9.59
C GLU A 65 7.83 -3.39 10.98
#